data_AF-A0A1H2WLJ2-F1
#
_entry.id   AF-A0A1H2WLJ2-F1
#
_cell.length_a   1.000
_cell.length_b   1.000
_cell.length_c   1.000
_cell.angle_alpha   90.00
_cell.angle_beta   90.00
_cell.angle_gamma   90.00
#
_symmetry.space_group_name_H-M   'P 1'
#
loop_
_entity.id
_entity.type
_entity.pdbx_description
1 polymer ?
#
loop_
_entity_poly.entity_id
_entity_poly.type
_entity_poly.pdbx_seq_one_letter_code
_entity_poly.pdbx_strand_id
1 'polypeptide(L)'
;MDTEAAIRHGTMQVTVLLLVAAALAIGLGVAGIGASLPIVVGLLALTAVLFAARPDEDRFGLVAGVDLGGVGRSLYLAPLATALALLVRLSATPGEVQAIGGLLGLAGMANYFLRPVYLLAYDLASAVRESLGRANGR
;
A
#
# COMPACT_ATOMS: atom_id res chain seq x y z
N MET A 1 19.08 -2.78 9.95
CA MET A 1 18.47 -1.87 8.97
C MET A 1 18.24 -0.55 9.70
N ASP A 2 18.82 0.55 9.23
CA ASP A 2 18.60 1.87 9.83
C ASP A 2 17.11 2.22 9.76
N THR A 3 16.54 2.76 10.85
CA THR A 3 15.09 3.03 10.94
C THR A 3 14.61 3.98 9.83
N GLU A 4 15.48 4.90 9.37
CA GLU A 4 15.21 5.76 8.22
C GLU A 4 15.00 4.93 6.93
N ALA A 5 15.85 3.93 6.71
CA ALA A 5 15.74 3.01 5.58
C ALA A 5 14.46 2.17 5.66
N ALA A 6 14.05 1.78 6.87
CA ALA A 6 12.78 1.07 7.10
C ALA A 6 11.56 1.95 6.76
N ILE A 7 11.53 3.21 7.21
CA ILE A 7 10.45 4.16 6.89
C ILE A 7 10.41 4.43 5.38
N ARG A 8 11.58 4.62 4.76
CA ARG A 8 11.68 4.85 3.31
C ARG A 8 11.23 3.62 2.51
N HIS A 9 11.57 2.40 2.95
CA HIS A 9 11.14 1.20 2.26
C HIS A 9 9.63 0.96 2.43
N GLY A 10 9.13 1.00 3.67
CA GLY A 10 7.72 0.78 3.97
C GLY A 10 6.79 1.80 3.31
N THR A 11 7.12 3.08 3.35
CA THR A 11 6.30 4.12 2.68
C THR A 11 6.26 3.92 1.16
N MET A 12 7.34 3.43 0.54
CA MET A 12 7.34 3.14 -0.89
C MET A 12 6.40 1.97 -1.20
N GLN A 13 6.49 0.90 -0.41
CA GLN A 13 5.62 -0.28 -0.56
C GLN A 13 4.14 0.10 -0.43
N VAL A 14 3.77 0.93 0.55
CA VAL A 14 2.38 1.41 0.71
C VAL A 14 1.94 2.24 -0.48
N THR A 15 2.78 3.16 -0.99
CA THR A 15 2.46 3.94 -2.18
C THR A 15 2.23 3.03 -3.39
N VAL A 16 3.13 2.09 -3.67
CA VAL A 16 3.00 1.16 -4.81
C VAL A 16 1.74 0.30 -4.65
N LEU A 17 1.48 -0.22 -3.45
CA LEU A 17 0.27 -0.99 -3.13
C LEU A 17 -1.00 -0.20 -3.46
N LEU A 18 -1.09 1.07 -3.02
CA LEU A 18 -2.23 1.94 -3.27
C LEU A 18 -2.39 2.27 -4.75
N LEU A 19 -1.30 2.49 -5.48
CA LEU A 19 -1.33 2.74 -6.92
C LEU A 19 -1.82 1.51 -7.71
N VAL A 20 -1.42 0.31 -7.31
CA VAL A 20 -1.89 -0.94 -7.94
C VAL A 20 -3.36 -1.18 -7.61
N ALA A 21 -3.76 -0.96 -6.35
CA ALA A 21 -5.16 -1.05 -5.93
C ALA A 21 -6.04 -0.04 -6.68
N ALA A 22 -5.53 1.17 -6.91
CA ALA A 22 -6.15 2.19 -7.74
C ALA A 22 -6.31 1.74 -9.20
N ALA A 23 -5.26 1.19 -9.80
CA ALA A 23 -5.30 0.68 -11.17
C ALA A 23 -6.33 -0.45 -11.33
N LEU A 24 -6.43 -1.37 -10.36
CA LEU A 24 -7.45 -2.43 -10.35
C LEU A 24 -8.87 -1.84 -10.29
N ALA A 25 -9.12 -0.90 -9.37
CA ALA A 25 -10.42 -0.26 -9.24
C ALA A 25 -10.80 0.53 -10.50
N ILE A 26 -9.88 1.34 -11.04
CA ILE A 26 -10.11 2.08 -12.28
C ILE A 26 -10.37 1.12 -13.44
N GLY A 27 -9.60 0.03 -13.55
CA GLY A 27 -9.79 -0.99 -14.58
C GLY A 27 -11.18 -1.63 -14.55
N LEU A 28 -11.68 -1.95 -13.35
CA LEU A 28 -13.07 -2.43 -13.17
C LEU A 28 -14.09 -1.39 -13.61
N GLY A 29 -13.94 -0.13 -13.17
CA GLY A 29 -14.84 0.95 -13.54
C GLY A 29 -14.88 1.22 -15.05
N VAL A 30 -13.70 1.25 -15.70
CA VAL A 30 -13.57 1.41 -17.16
C VAL A 30 -14.18 0.22 -17.92
N ALA A 31 -14.09 -0.99 -17.36
CA ALA A 31 -14.76 -2.17 -17.91
C ALA A 31 -16.28 -2.17 -17.73
N GLY A 32 -16.86 -1.12 -17.12
CA GLY A 32 -18.29 -1.03 -16.85
C GLY A 32 -18.76 -1.88 -15.67
N ILE A 33 -17.83 -2.32 -14.81
CA ILE A 33 -18.12 -3.19 -13.67
C ILE A 33 -18.33 -2.34 -12.42
N GLY A 34 -19.54 -2.40 -11.86
CA GLY A 34 -19.85 -1.81 -10.55
C GLY A 34 -19.34 -2.66 -9.39
N ALA A 35 -19.27 -2.06 -8.20
CA ALA A 35 -19.02 -2.81 -6.98
C ALA A 35 -20.20 -3.76 -6.73
N SER A 36 -19.87 -4.98 -6.35
CA SER A 36 -20.84 -6.01 -5.99
C SER A 36 -20.17 -7.08 -5.13
N LEU A 37 -20.97 -7.82 -4.37
CA LEU A 37 -20.47 -8.90 -3.52
C LEU A 37 -19.63 -9.93 -4.31
N PRO A 38 -20.04 -10.41 -5.51
CA PRO A 38 -19.22 -11.34 -6.29
C PRO A 38 -17.85 -10.79 -6.68
N ILE A 39 -17.76 -9.50 -7.01
CA ILE A 39 -16.48 -8.85 -7.34
C ILE A 39 -15.56 -8.80 -6.12
N VAL A 40 -16.11 -8.44 -4.95
CA VAL A 40 -15.35 -8.43 -3.69
C VAL A 40 -14.84 -9.84 -3.37
N VAL A 41 -15.70 -10.85 -3.46
CA VAL A 41 -15.29 -12.25 -3.24
C VAL A 41 -14.22 -12.68 -4.24
N GLY A 42 -14.37 -12.30 -5.51
CA GLY A 42 -13.36 -12.56 -6.55
C GLY A 42 -12.00 -11.92 -6.24
N LEU A 43 -11.97 -10.69 -5.73
CA LEU A 43 -10.75 -10.00 -5.31
C LEU A 43 -10.10 -10.65 -4.08
N LEU A 44 -10.91 -11.13 -3.12
CA LEU A 44 -10.41 -11.87 -1.96
C LEU A 44 -9.83 -13.22 -2.38
N ALA A 45 -10.50 -13.93 -3.29
CA ALA A 45 -10.00 -15.18 -3.87
C ALA A 45 -8.69 -14.93 -4.64
N LEU A 46 -8.61 -13.86 -5.43
CA LEU A 46 -7.39 -13.45 -6.12
C LEU A 46 -6.26 -13.16 -5.12
N THR A 47 -6.55 -12.46 -4.03
CA THR A 47 -5.58 -12.22 -2.93
C THR A 47 -5.04 -13.55 -2.39
N ALA A 48 -5.93 -14.51 -2.09
CA ALA A 48 -5.53 -15.81 -1.55
C ALA A 48 -4.69 -16.62 -2.55
N VAL A 49 -5.04 -16.60 -3.85
CA VAL A 49 -4.28 -17.24 -4.92
C VAL A 49 -2.89 -16.61 -5.06
N LEU A 50 -2.80 -15.28 -5.11
CA LEU A 50 -1.53 -14.57 -5.19
C LEU A 50 -0.66 -14.81 -3.94
N PHE A 51 -1.28 -14.89 -2.77
CA PHE A 51 -0.59 -15.24 -1.53
C PHE A 51 -0.04 -16.66 -1.57
N ALA A 52 -0.81 -17.64 -2.05
CA ALA A 52 -0.36 -19.02 -2.18
C ALA A 52 0.70 -19.21 -3.27
N ALA A 53 0.61 -18.45 -4.35
CA ALA A 53 1.56 -18.47 -5.47
C ALA A 53 2.80 -17.59 -5.24
N ARG A 54 2.92 -16.95 -4.06
CA ARG A 54 4.04 -16.06 -3.78
C ARG A 54 5.37 -16.82 -3.87
N PRO A 55 6.36 -16.30 -4.61
CA PRO A 55 7.68 -16.92 -4.70
C PRO A 55 8.43 -16.79 -3.36
N ASP A 56 9.29 -17.78 -3.06
CA ASP A 56 10.16 -17.76 -1.89
C ASP A 56 11.14 -16.57 -1.91
N GLU A 57 11.47 -16.09 -0.71
CA GLU A 57 12.12 -14.80 -0.42
C GLU A 57 13.47 -14.57 -1.13
N ASP A 58 14.13 -15.64 -1.57
CA ASP A 58 15.48 -15.60 -2.16
C ASP A 58 15.50 -15.49 -3.69
N ARG A 59 14.33 -15.50 -4.36
CA ARG A 59 14.28 -15.68 -5.81
C ARG A 59 14.42 -14.39 -6.63
N PHE A 60 14.17 -13.22 -6.03
CA PHE A 60 14.17 -11.93 -6.73
C PHE A 60 14.96 -10.88 -5.94
N GLY A 61 16.22 -10.66 -6.32
CA GLY A 61 17.08 -9.61 -5.77
C GLY A 61 16.83 -8.22 -6.38
N LEU A 62 17.75 -7.28 -6.15
CA LEU A 62 17.74 -5.98 -6.81
C LEU A 62 17.86 -6.13 -8.33
N VAL A 63 16.87 -5.64 -9.07
CA VAL A 63 16.95 -5.52 -10.54
C VAL A 63 16.75 -4.04 -10.89
N ALA A 64 17.72 -3.45 -11.61
CA ALA A 64 17.70 -2.05 -12.01
C ALA A 64 17.51 -1.03 -10.86
N GLY A 65 18.06 -1.32 -9.68
CA GLY A 65 17.95 -0.43 -8.51
C GLY A 65 16.61 -0.51 -7.77
N VAL A 66 15.69 -1.37 -8.22
CA VAL A 66 14.39 -1.63 -7.59
C VAL A 66 14.45 -2.99 -6.91
N ASP A 67 14.14 -3.01 -5.60
CA ASP A 67 13.95 -4.24 -4.85
C ASP A 67 12.61 -4.88 -5.23
N LEU A 68 12.65 -5.74 -6.25
CA LEU A 68 11.48 -6.47 -6.74
C LEU A 68 10.98 -7.50 -5.73
N GLY A 69 11.86 -8.04 -4.87
CA GLY A 69 11.48 -8.94 -3.79
C GLY A 69 10.59 -8.24 -2.77
N GLY A 70 10.98 -7.03 -2.35
CA GLY A 70 10.20 -6.19 -1.44
C GLY A 70 8.86 -5.71 -2.01
N VAL A 71 8.80 -5.35 -3.29
CA VAL A 71 7.55 -4.91 -3.95
C VAL A 71 6.62 -6.09 -4.26
N GLY A 72 7.17 -7.23 -4.70
CA GLY A 72 6.43 -8.47 -4.89
C GLY A 72 5.79 -8.98 -3.59
N ARG A 73 6.45 -8.76 -2.44
CA ARG A 73 5.96 -9.17 -1.13
C ARG A 73 4.68 -8.46 -0.69
N SER A 74 4.40 -7.24 -1.15
CA SER A 74 3.18 -6.51 -0.76
C SER A 74 2.12 -6.49 -1.86
N LEU A 75 2.50 -6.73 -3.12
CA LEU A 75 1.60 -6.69 -4.28
C LEU A 75 0.41 -7.66 -4.18
N TYR A 76 0.56 -8.81 -3.52
CA TYR A 76 -0.56 -9.73 -3.32
C TYR A 76 -1.69 -9.11 -2.47
N LEU A 77 -1.41 -8.06 -1.69
CA LEU A 77 -2.39 -7.32 -0.90
C LEU A 77 -3.16 -6.28 -1.73
N ALA A 78 -2.75 -5.99 -2.97
CA ALA A 78 -3.41 -4.97 -3.77
C ALA A 78 -4.88 -5.30 -4.05
N PRO A 79 -5.25 -6.54 -4.45
CA PRO A 79 -6.66 -6.90 -4.60
C PRO A 79 -7.43 -6.83 -3.28
N LEU A 80 -6.79 -7.13 -2.14
CA LEU A 80 -7.38 -6.98 -0.81
C LEU A 80 -7.68 -5.50 -0.50
N ALA A 81 -6.73 -4.60 -0.75
CA ALA A 81 -6.93 -3.17 -0.56
C ALA A 81 -8.07 -2.63 -1.43
N THR A 82 -8.13 -3.07 -2.70
CA THR A 82 -9.27 -2.77 -3.59
C THR A 82 -10.58 -3.32 -3.02
N ALA A 83 -10.61 -4.57 -2.58
CA ALA A 83 -11.81 -5.20 -2.01
C ALA A 83 -12.32 -4.44 -0.78
N LEU A 84 -11.43 -4.08 0.14
CA LEU A 84 -11.77 -3.30 1.34
C LEU A 84 -12.34 -1.92 0.97
N ALA A 85 -11.78 -1.25 -0.03
CA ALA A 85 -12.31 0.03 -0.51
C ALA A 85 -13.71 -0.12 -1.12
N LEU A 86 -13.96 -1.18 -1.90
CA LEU A 86 -15.27 -1.45 -2.49
C LEU A 86 -16.31 -1.88 -1.46
N LEU A 87 -15.91 -2.50 -0.33
CA LEU A 87 -16.83 -2.85 0.76
C LEU A 87 -17.50 -1.63 1.40
N VAL A 88 -16.84 -0.47 1.38
CA VAL A 88 -17.44 0.80 1.86
C VAL A 88 -18.69 1.15 1.04
N ARG A 89 -18.72 0.78 -0.25
CA ARG A 89 -19.87 1.00 -1.14
C ARG A 89 -20.08 -0.20 -2.07
N LEU A 90 -20.67 -1.26 -1.54
CA LEU A 90 -20.98 -2.52 -2.23
C LEU A 90 -21.92 -2.41 -3.43
N SER A 91 -22.60 -1.27 -3.62
CA SER A 91 -23.48 -0.98 -4.76
C SER A 91 -22.98 0.22 -5.57
N ALA A 92 -21.68 0.52 -5.52
CA ALA A 92 -21.10 1.59 -6.30
C ALA A 92 -21.24 1.31 -7.80
N THR A 93 -21.71 2.31 -8.53
CA THR A 93 -21.76 2.29 -10.00
C THR A 93 -20.35 2.25 -10.59
N PRO A 94 -20.17 1.89 -11.88
CA PRO A 94 -18.84 1.85 -12.50
C PRO A 94 -18.07 3.17 -12.40
N GLY A 95 -18.76 4.31 -12.53
CA GLY A 95 -18.15 5.63 -12.35
C GLY A 95 -17.70 5.89 -10.91
N GLU A 96 -18.45 5.40 -9.91
CA GLU A 96 -18.07 5.50 -8.51
C GLU A 96 -16.91 4.56 -8.16
N VAL A 97 -16.85 3.37 -8.76
CA VAL A 97 -15.69 2.46 -8.66
C VAL A 97 -14.43 3.11 -9.20
N GLN A 98 -14.53 3.80 -10.34
CA GLN A 98 -13.42 4.58 -10.89
C GLN A 98 -13.01 5.73 -9.96
N ALA A 99 -13.97 6.43 -9.35
CA ALA A 99 -13.69 7.49 -8.38
C ALA A 99 -12.99 6.96 -7.12
N ILE A 100 -13.41 5.80 -6.60
CA ILE A 100 -12.73 5.10 -5.49
C ILE A 100 -11.29 4.78 -5.89
N GLY A 101 -11.07 4.29 -7.11
CA GLY A 101 -9.72 4.08 -7.64
C GLY A 101 -8.91 5.37 -7.69
N GLY A 102 -9.51 6.48 -8.13
CA GLY A 102 -8.88 7.81 -8.09
C GLY A 102 -8.48 8.23 -6.67
N LEU A 103 -9.34 8.01 -5.67
CA LEU A 103 -9.04 8.31 -4.27
C LEU A 103 -7.89 7.45 -3.72
N LEU A 104 -7.84 6.15 -4.06
CA LEU A 104 -6.73 5.28 -3.71
C LEU A 104 -5.41 5.78 -4.32
N GLY A 105 -5.44 6.19 -5.60
CA GLY A 105 -4.27 6.75 -6.28
C GLY A 105 -3.80 8.05 -5.62
N LEU A 106 -4.73 8.94 -5.28
CA LEU A 106 -4.44 10.18 -4.57
C LEU A 106 -3.86 9.91 -3.17
N ALA A 107 -4.41 8.95 -2.43
CA ALA A 107 -3.86 8.52 -1.15
C ALA A 107 -2.42 7.98 -1.29
N GLY A 108 -2.14 7.22 -2.36
CA GLY A 108 -0.79 6.75 -2.67
C GLY A 108 0.20 7.89 -2.93
N MET A 109 -0.22 8.90 -3.71
CA MET A 109 0.57 10.09 -3.98
C MET A 109 0.76 10.96 -2.73
N ALA A 110 -0.29 11.15 -1.92
CA ALA A 110 -0.20 11.86 -0.66
C ALA A 110 0.79 11.17 0.29
N ASN A 111 0.72 9.85 0.43
CA ASN A 111 1.68 9.08 1.23
C ASN A 111 3.13 9.26 0.73
N TYR A 112 3.33 9.30 -0.59
CA TYR A 112 4.65 9.57 -1.16
C TYR A 112 5.17 10.96 -0.79
N PHE A 113 4.31 11.99 -0.92
CA PHE A 113 4.68 13.37 -0.57
C PHE A 113 4.86 13.60 0.93
N LEU A 114 4.19 12.82 1.79
CA LEU A 114 4.35 12.89 3.24
C LEU A 114 5.63 12.21 3.74
N ARG A 115 6.38 11.52 2.89
CA ARG A 115 7.64 10.86 3.27
C ARG A 115 8.61 11.78 4.03
N PRO A 116 8.94 13.00 3.56
CA PRO A 116 9.84 13.88 4.30
C PRO A 116 9.30 14.25 5.68
N VAL A 117 7.96 14.36 5.81
CA VAL A 117 7.28 14.66 7.07
C VAL A 117 7.41 13.48 8.05
N TYR A 118 7.28 12.24 7.57
CA TYR A 118 7.46 11.05 8.42
C TYR A 118 8.89 10.94 8.96
N LEU A 119 9.89 11.27 8.14
CA LEU A 119 11.29 11.29 8.57
C LEU A 119 11.54 12.39 9.60
N LEU A 120 11.07 13.61 9.33
CA LEU A 120 11.18 14.72 10.28
C LEU A 120 10.51 14.40 11.63
N ALA A 121 9.33 13.80 11.61
CA ALA A 121 8.61 13.40 12.81
C ALA A 121 9.38 12.33 13.61
N TYR A 122 10.01 11.39 12.90
CA TYR A 122 10.86 10.37 13.53
C TYR A 122 12.10 10.99 14.17
N ASP A 123 12.79 11.88 13.46
CA ASP A 123 13.98 12.57 13.96
C ASP A 123 13.64 13.39 15.22
N LEU A 124 12.52 14.13 15.19
CA LEU A 124 12.04 14.88 16.35
C LEU A 124 11.69 13.96 17.54
N ALA A 125 10.96 12.86 17.30
CA ALA A 125 10.59 11.92 18.34
C ALA A 125 11.82 11.23 18.97
N SER A 126 12.84 10.93 18.15
CA SER A 126 14.10 10.35 18.63
C SER A 126 14.91 11.34 19.48
N ALA A 127 15.01 12.61 19.05
CA ALA A 127 15.67 13.67 19.81
C ALA A 127 14.98 13.92 21.17
N VAL A 128 13.65 13.95 21.20
CA VAL A 128 12.88 14.10 22.45
C VAL A 128 13.12 12.92 23.40
N ARG A 129 13.09 11.69 22.89
CA ARG A 129 13.35 10.48 23.69
C ARG A 129 14.74 10.49 24.31
N GLU A 130 15.75 10.92 23.55
CA GLU A 130 17.12 11.03 24.05
C GLU A 130 17.25 12.10 25.13
N SER A 131 16.59 13.25 24.96
CA SER A 131 16.52 14.32 25.96
C SER A 131 15.91 13.85 27.27
N LEU A 132 14.77 13.13 27.21
CA LEU A 132 14.10 12.56 28.38
C LEU A 132 14.93 11.47 29.07
N GLY A 133 15.62 10.62 28.30
CA GLY A 133 16.52 9.59 28.86
C GLY A 133 17.67 10.18 29.66
N ARG A 134 18.26 11.30 29.21
CA ARG A 134 19.31 12.02 29.96
C ARG A 134 18.78 12.71 31.22
N ALA A 135 17.52 13.13 31.23
CA ALA A 135 16.91 13.76 32.39
C ALA A 135 16.59 12.75 33.52
N ASN A 136 16.20 11.52 33.16
CA ASN A 136 15.90 10.43 34.11
C ASN A 136 17.12 9.65 34.61
N GLY A 137 18.30 9.84 34.01
CA GLY A 137 19.56 9.19 34.42
C GLY A 137 20.41 10.01 35.39
N ARG A 138 19.86 11.08 35.96
CA ARG A 138 20.43 11.88 37.06
C ARG A 138 19.65 11.61 38.35
#